data_AF-A0AA35X7A6-F1
#
_entry.id   AF-A0AA35X7A6-F1
#
_cell.length_a   1.000
_cell.length_b   1.000
_cell.length_c   1.000
_cell.angle_alpha   90.00
_cell.angle_beta   90.00
_cell.angle_gamma   90.00
#
_symmetry.space_group_name_H-M   'P 1'
#
loop_
_entity.id
_entity.type
_entity.pdbx_description
1 polymer ?
#
loop_
_entity_poly.entity_id
_entity_poly.type
_entity_poly.pdbx_seq_one_letter_code
_entity_poly.pdbx_strand_id
1 'polypeptide(L)'
;MIEKFRYTAEIWQRSTGEGETARMERRQLERERDRALGEKRVMERERDREREEKRVMERERDREREEKRVMERERDREREEKRVMERERERVRVELQRCQARANQLQERLEEVERREHEKVVVQEQAIAAEQRGPSWEVMEDELEETEEELGCGGWAKVKVAKLKVAAKCLHGQLIYDYHRQLFRREMDVAARVSHPNLLRFLGARLEGGMAILTEFMPTSLRALVNRRPRQRLPLEHVLSIAIDVARALNYLHNMSPDPIIHRDLSSANVLLQPSPDGGWLAKVSDYGTANFQSQLQTVNPGSPVYTAPESHDPALQTPKMDIYSFGVLLVEMYTCDFPAPERRAELMESIDHPRLLNLIRQCLNVDRDRRPTAAQLVDLLHAMQ
;
A
#
# COMPACT_ATOMS: atom_id res chain seq x y z
N MET A 1 -26.01 -77.64 162.17
CA MET A 1 -25.73 -78.84 161.35
C MET A 1 -26.18 -78.49 159.93
N ILE A 2 -25.39 -78.14 158.91
CA ILE A 2 -23.93 -78.11 158.59
C ILE A 2 -23.86 -77.16 157.36
N GLU A 3 -23.21 -76.00 157.29
CA GLU A 3 -21.77 -75.67 157.33
C GLU A 3 -20.85 -76.28 156.24
N LYS A 4 -21.35 -76.66 155.04
CA LYS A 4 -20.46 -77.17 153.96
C LYS A 4 -20.65 -76.71 152.50
N PHE A 5 -21.48 -75.70 152.21
CA PHE A 5 -21.71 -75.28 150.80
C PHE A 5 -21.28 -73.84 150.46
N ARG A 6 -20.38 -73.24 151.24
CA ARG A 6 -19.81 -71.91 150.96
C ARG A 6 -18.51 -71.91 150.13
N TYR A 7 -17.98 -73.06 149.68
CA TYR A 7 -16.63 -73.11 149.09
C TYR A 7 -16.54 -73.52 147.61
N THR A 8 -17.63 -73.94 146.95
CA THR A 8 -17.55 -74.49 145.58
C THR A 8 -18.06 -73.58 144.45
N ALA A 9 -18.51 -72.35 144.75
CA ALA A 9 -19.03 -71.44 143.72
C ALA A 9 -17.99 -70.45 143.15
N GLU A 10 -16.84 -70.23 143.81
CA GLU A 10 -15.87 -69.20 143.37
C GLU A 10 -14.86 -69.69 142.31
N ILE A 11 -14.70 -71.00 142.10
CA ILE A 11 -13.69 -71.53 141.16
C ILE A 11 -14.23 -71.69 139.73
N TRP A 12 -15.54 -71.74 139.52
CA TRP A 12 -16.13 -71.89 138.17
C TRP A 12 -16.22 -70.59 137.35
N GLN A 13 -15.95 -69.43 137.94
CA GLN A 13 -16.07 -68.13 137.26
C GLN A 13 -14.80 -67.67 136.53
N ARG A 14 -13.64 -68.32 136.73
CA ARG A 14 -12.37 -67.88 136.12
C ARG A 14 -11.92 -68.64 134.86
N SER A 15 -12.55 -69.76 134.51
CA SER A 15 -12.11 -70.60 133.38
C SER A 15 -12.85 -70.34 132.05
N THR A 16 -13.95 -69.57 132.04
CA THR A 16 -14.82 -69.38 130.86
C THR A 16 -14.60 -68.06 130.11
N GLY A 17 -13.82 -67.12 130.65
CA GLY A 17 -13.64 -65.78 130.07
C GLY A 17 -12.65 -65.67 128.90
N GLU A 18 -11.64 -66.54 128.80
CA GLU A 18 -10.55 -66.40 127.81
C GLU A 18 -10.90 -66.98 126.42
N GLY A 19 -11.91 -67.84 126.32
CA GLY A 19 -12.34 -68.44 125.05
C GLY A 19 -13.29 -67.58 124.21
N GLU A 20 -13.92 -66.57 124.82
CA GLU A 20 -14.91 -65.71 124.16
C GLU A 20 -14.28 -64.49 123.46
N THR A 21 -13.18 -63.96 124.00
CA THR A 21 -12.44 -62.81 123.44
C THR A 21 -11.74 -63.16 122.12
N ALA A 22 -11.04 -64.29 122.03
CA ALA A 22 -10.39 -64.73 120.79
C ALA A 22 -11.39 -65.03 119.65
N ARG A 23 -12.62 -65.49 119.99
CA ARG A 23 -13.70 -65.68 119.00
C ARG A 23 -14.27 -64.35 118.52
N MET A 24 -14.33 -63.33 119.37
CA MET A 24 -14.76 -61.98 118.98
C MET A 24 -13.75 -61.31 118.05
N GLU A 25 -12.46 -61.37 118.34
CA GLU A 25 -11.42 -60.78 117.48
C GLU A 25 -11.36 -61.44 116.10
N ARG A 26 -11.49 -62.78 116.03
CA ARG A 26 -11.53 -63.49 114.74
C ARG A 26 -12.73 -63.09 113.90
N ARG A 27 -13.91 -62.91 114.52
CA ARG A 27 -15.12 -62.39 113.86
C ARG A 27 -14.98 -60.94 113.41
N GLN A 28 -14.21 -60.14 114.15
CA GLN A 28 -13.97 -58.74 113.80
C GLN A 28 -13.03 -58.62 112.58
N LEU A 29 -11.92 -59.36 112.58
CA LEU A 29 -11.02 -59.47 111.43
C LEU A 29 -11.70 -60.03 110.19
N GLU A 30 -12.60 -60.99 110.35
CA GLU A 30 -13.37 -61.56 109.23
C GLU A 30 -14.34 -60.54 108.63
N ARG A 31 -15.02 -59.74 109.48
CA ARG A 31 -15.85 -58.62 109.03
C ARG A 31 -15.05 -57.53 108.33
N GLU A 32 -13.85 -57.22 108.81
CA GLU A 32 -12.96 -56.23 108.19
C GLU A 32 -12.43 -56.73 106.84
N ARG A 33 -12.04 -58.01 106.74
CA ARG A 33 -11.66 -58.65 105.48
C ARG A 33 -12.79 -58.62 104.47
N ASP A 34 -14.01 -58.96 104.88
CA ASP A 34 -15.16 -59.00 103.99
C ASP A 34 -15.59 -57.59 103.55
N ARG A 35 -15.44 -56.57 104.42
CA ARG A 35 -15.58 -55.16 104.04
C ARG A 35 -14.52 -54.73 103.02
N ALA A 36 -13.24 -55.02 103.26
CA ALA A 36 -12.16 -54.69 102.33
C ALA A 36 -12.31 -55.40 100.98
N LEU A 37 -12.79 -56.65 100.97
CA LEU A 37 -13.14 -57.37 99.74
C LEU A 37 -14.35 -56.75 99.02
N GLY A 38 -15.35 -56.27 99.78
CA GLY A 38 -16.48 -55.52 99.26
C GLY A 38 -16.03 -54.21 98.59
N GLU A 39 -15.20 -53.42 99.27
CA GLU A 39 -14.63 -52.18 98.76
C GLU A 39 -13.76 -52.40 97.51
N LYS A 40 -12.92 -53.46 97.51
CA LYS A 40 -12.10 -53.83 96.35
C LYS A 40 -12.96 -54.19 95.13
N ARG A 41 -14.08 -54.91 95.34
CA ARG A 41 -15.04 -55.25 94.26
C ARG A 41 -15.77 -54.02 93.73
N VAL A 42 -16.08 -53.04 94.59
CA VAL A 42 -16.67 -51.77 94.15
C VAL A 42 -15.67 -50.99 93.31
N MET A 43 -14.42 -50.83 93.76
CA MET A 43 -13.38 -50.16 92.99
C MET A 43 -13.07 -50.86 91.66
N GLU A 44 -13.09 -52.20 91.61
CA GLU A 44 -12.87 -52.94 90.37
C GLU A 44 -14.00 -52.69 89.37
N ARG A 45 -15.26 -52.69 89.82
CA ARG A 45 -16.43 -52.33 89.00
C ARG A 45 -16.37 -50.89 88.51
N GLU A 46 -15.93 -49.95 89.34
CA GLU A 46 -15.74 -48.56 88.93
C GLU A 46 -14.63 -48.43 87.88
N ARG A 47 -13.50 -49.12 88.03
CA ARG A 47 -12.42 -49.11 87.03
C ARG A 47 -12.83 -49.74 85.70
N ASP A 48 -13.61 -50.83 85.74
CA ASP A 48 -14.13 -51.45 84.52
C ASP A 48 -15.16 -50.56 83.83
N ARG A 49 -16.02 -49.87 84.61
CA ARG A 49 -16.94 -48.87 84.09
C ARG A 49 -16.19 -47.70 83.44
N GLU A 50 -15.15 -47.16 84.07
CA GLU A 50 -14.31 -46.10 83.49
C GLU A 50 -13.61 -46.55 82.20
N ARG A 51 -13.15 -47.81 82.14
CA ARG A 51 -12.55 -48.38 80.92
C ARG A 51 -13.56 -48.54 79.81
N GLU A 52 -14.77 -48.96 80.14
CA GLU A 52 -15.87 -49.09 79.18
C GLU A 52 -16.31 -47.72 78.66
N GLU A 53 -16.45 -46.72 79.53
CA GLU A 53 -16.73 -45.33 79.16
C GLU A 53 -15.63 -44.76 78.25
N LYS A 54 -14.34 -45.01 78.54
CA LYS A 54 -13.23 -44.62 77.66
C LYS A 54 -13.30 -45.29 76.28
N ARG A 55 -13.66 -46.58 76.22
CA ARG A 55 -13.82 -47.32 74.95
C ARG A 55 -14.99 -46.79 74.13
N VAL A 56 -16.09 -46.41 74.77
CA VAL A 56 -17.24 -45.79 74.09
C VAL A 56 -16.83 -44.44 73.51
N MET A 57 -16.18 -43.58 74.30
CA MET A 57 -15.70 -42.28 73.82
C MET A 57 -14.67 -42.40 72.68
N GLU A 58 -13.79 -43.40 72.72
CA GLU A 58 -12.83 -43.65 71.63
C GLU A 58 -13.54 -44.06 70.33
N ARG A 59 -14.53 -44.95 70.42
CA ARG A 59 -15.36 -45.34 69.26
C ARG A 59 -16.16 -44.17 68.69
N GLU A 60 -16.70 -43.30 69.54
CA GLU A 60 -17.39 -42.09 69.09
C GLU A 60 -16.43 -41.13 68.37
N ARG A 61 -15.23 -40.91 68.92
CA ARG A 61 -14.19 -40.11 68.27
C ARG A 61 -13.75 -40.67 66.93
N ASP A 62 -13.63 -41.98 66.80
CA ASP A 62 -13.26 -42.61 65.54
C ASP A 62 -14.38 -42.52 64.50
N ARG A 63 -15.65 -42.65 64.93
CA ARG A 63 -16.82 -42.38 64.06
C ARG A 63 -16.83 -40.94 63.56
N GLU A 64 -16.66 -39.95 64.44
CA GLU A 64 -16.59 -38.54 64.04
C GLU A 64 -15.43 -38.24 63.07
N ARG A 65 -14.27 -38.90 63.27
CA ARG A 65 -13.14 -38.79 62.36
C ARG A 65 -13.44 -39.39 61.00
N GLU A 66 -14.13 -40.53 60.97
CA GLU A 66 -14.52 -41.20 59.73
C GLU A 66 -15.57 -40.39 58.97
N GLU A 67 -16.57 -39.84 59.65
CA GLU A 67 -17.56 -38.92 59.07
C GLU A 67 -16.89 -37.67 58.47
N LYS A 68 -15.95 -37.05 59.19
CA LYS A 68 -15.16 -35.93 58.65
C LYS A 68 -14.38 -36.29 57.39
N ARG A 69 -13.78 -37.49 57.35
CA ARG A 69 -13.05 -37.99 56.16
C ARG A 69 -13.97 -38.21 54.97
N VAL A 70 -15.19 -38.72 55.20
CA VAL A 70 -16.18 -38.92 54.12
C VAL A 70 -16.62 -37.56 53.56
N MET A 71 -16.96 -36.60 54.44
CA MET A 71 -17.33 -35.25 54.00
C MET A 71 -16.20 -34.53 53.25
N GLU A 72 -14.94 -34.71 53.69
CA GLU A 72 -13.79 -34.13 52.99
C GLU A 72 -13.64 -34.72 51.58
N ARG A 73 -13.78 -36.04 51.42
CA ARG A 73 -13.75 -36.71 50.11
C ARG A 73 -14.88 -36.26 49.19
N GLU A 74 -16.08 -36.05 49.71
CA GLU A 74 -17.20 -35.53 48.93
C GLU A 74 -16.95 -34.11 48.46
N ARG A 75 -16.47 -33.22 49.35
CA ARG A 75 -16.10 -31.85 48.98
C ARG A 75 -14.99 -31.81 47.93
N ASP A 76 -14.01 -32.71 48.00
CA ASP A 76 -12.95 -32.78 47.01
C ASP A 76 -13.44 -33.30 45.65
N ARG A 77 -14.40 -34.24 45.62
CA ARG A 77 -15.08 -34.66 44.39
C ARG A 77 -15.85 -33.52 43.74
N GLU A 78 -16.66 -32.79 44.51
CA GLU A 78 -17.41 -31.62 44.01
C GLU A 78 -16.48 -30.53 43.46
N ARG A 79 -15.36 -30.29 44.14
CA ARG A 79 -14.33 -29.34 43.68
C ARG A 79 -13.72 -29.77 42.36
N GLU A 80 -13.43 -31.06 42.20
CA GLU A 80 -12.85 -31.58 40.96
C GLU A 80 -13.85 -31.56 39.80
N GLU A 81 -15.12 -31.91 40.04
CA GLU A 81 -16.19 -31.77 39.04
C GLU A 81 -16.36 -30.33 38.59
N LYS A 82 -16.34 -29.38 39.53
CA LYS A 82 -16.41 -27.94 39.22
C LYS A 82 -15.22 -27.48 38.39
N ARG A 83 -14.00 -27.97 38.68
CA ARG A 83 -12.78 -27.69 37.90
C ARG A 83 -12.86 -28.25 36.49
N VAL A 84 -13.39 -29.45 36.31
CA VAL A 84 -13.58 -30.05 34.97
C VAL A 84 -14.59 -29.24 34.16
N MET A 85 -15.75 -28.90 34.74
CA MET A 85 -16.74 -28.06 34.08
C MET A 85 -16.20 -26.67 33.72
N GLU A 86 -15.40 -26.05 34.59
CA GLU A 86 -14.78 -24.76 34.31
C GLU A 86 -13.78 -24.84 33.15
N ARG A 87 -12.98 -25.91 33.08
CA ARG A 87 -12.09 -26.17 31.94
C ARG A 87 -12.85 -26.39 30.64
N GLU A 88 -13.96 -27.12 30.67
CA GLU A 88 -14.80 -27.32 29.48
C GLU A 88 -15.46 -26.02 29.02
N ARG A 89 -15.99 -25.21 29.95
CA ARG A 89 -16.54 -23.88 29.64
C ARG A 89 -15.50 -22.98 28.99
N GLU A 90 -14.28 -22.97 29.50
CA GLU A 90 -13.20 -22.16 28.92
C GLU A 90 -12.80 -22.67 27.52
N ARG A 91 -12.75 -24.00 27.30
CA ARG A 91 -12.53 -24.57 25.96
C ARG A 91 -13.59 -24.13 24.96
N VAL A 92 -14.87 -24.22 25.32
CA VAL A 92 -15.98 -23.79 24.46
C VAL A 92 -15.90 -22.29 24.18
N ARG A 93 -15.53 -21.47 25.18
CA ARG A 93 -15.36 -20.03 25.03
C ARG A 93 -14.26 -19.68 24.02
N VAL A 94 -13.12 -20.35 24.09
CA VAL A 94 -12.00 -20.15 23.16
C VAL A 94 -12.38 -20.57 21.74
N GLU A 95 -13.06 -21.71 21.57
CA GLU A 95 -13.57 -22.13 20.25
C GLU A 95 -14.59 -21.15 19.67
N LEU A 96 -15.50 -20.63 20.49
CA LEU A 96 -16.47 -19.61 20.07
C LEU A 96 -15.76 -18.34 19.58
N GLN A 97 -14.75 -17.86 20.30
CA GLN A 97 -13.95 -16.71 19.89
C GLN A 97 -13.22 -16.95 18.57
N ARG A 98 -12.68 -18.16 18.35
CA ARG A 98 -12.04 -18.53 17.07
C ARG A 98 -13.04 -18.53 15.92
N CYS A 99 -14.22 -19.11 16.12
CA CYS A 99 -15.28 -19.13 15.12
C CYS A 99 -15.75 -17.71 14.78
N GLN A 100 -15.92 -16.83 15.76
CA GLN A 100 -16.29 -15.43 15.55
C GLN A 100 -15.21 -14.67 14.77
N ALA A 101 -13.93 -14.83 15.13
CA ALA A 101 -12.84 -14.20 14.39
C ALA A 101 -12.80 -14.63 12.92
N ARG A 102 -13.01 -15.93 12.65
CA ARG A 102 -13.08 -16.46 11.28
C ARG A 102 -14.29 -15.93 10.51
N ALA A 103 -15.44 -15.79 11.15
CA ALA A 103 -16.64 -15.22 10.54
C ALA A 103 -16.41 -13.75 10.13
N ASN A 104 -15.83 -12.95 11.02
CA ASN A 104 -15.50 -11.54 10.72
C ASN A 104 -14.52 -11.43 9.54
N GLN A 105 -13.48 -12.27 9.52
CA GLN A 105 -12.51 -12.27 8.43
C GLN A 105 -13.13 -12.66 7.07
N LEU A 106 -14.06 -13.60 7.05
CA LEU A 106 -14.79 -13.96 5.84
C LEU A 106 -15.71 -12.83 5.37
N GLN A 107 -16.32 -12.10 6.30
CA GLN A 107 -17.18 -10.96 6.00
C GLN A 107 -16.39 -9.80 5.37
N GLU A 108 -15.23 -9.44 5.94
CA GLU A 108 -14.34 -8.43 5.34
C GLU A 108 -13.89 -8.80 3.92
N ARG A 109 -13.57 -10.08 3.68
CA ARG A 109 -13.21 -10.57 2.34
C ARG A 109 -14.38 -10.52 1.36
N LEU A 110 -15.59 -10.78 1.82
CA LEU A 110 -16.79 -10.68 0.98
C LEU A 110 -17.02 -9.23 0.56
N GLU A 111 -16.95 -8.28 1.50
CA GLU A 111 -17.07 -6.85 1.22
C GLU A 111 -15.98 -6.33 0.26
N GLU A 112 -14.75 -6.86 0.36
CA GLU A 112 -13.68 -6.53 -0.59
C GLU A 112 -13.99 -7.04 -2.01
N VAL A 113 -14.49 -8.27 -2.13
CA VAL A 113 -14.86 -8.86 -3.44
C VAL A 113 -16.04 -8.09 -4.04
N GLU A 114 -17.08 -7.81 -3.26
CA GLU A 114 -18.24 -7.03 -3.71
C GLU A 114 -17.84 -5.63 -4.20
N ARG A 115 -16.92 -4.97 -3.50
CA ARG A 115 -16.40 -3.66 -3.91
C ARG A 115 -15.65 -3.72 -5.24
N ARG A 116 -14.79 -4.73 -5.42
CA ARG A 116 -14.06 -4.93 -6.68
C ARG A 116 -14.99 -5.24 -7.85
N GLU A 117 -16.02 -6.06 -7.63
CA GLU A 117 -17.02 -6.34 -8.66
C GLU A 117 -17.84 -5.10 -8.99
N HIS A 118 -18.25 -4.30 -7.99
CA HIS A 118 -18.94 -3.04 -8.22
C HIS A 118 -18.09 -2.03 -9.01
N GLU A 119 -16.80 -1.91 -8.68
CA GLU A 119 -15.86 -1.06 -9.41
C GLU A 119 -15.72 -1.47 -10.88
N LYS A 120 -15.65 -2.79 -11.18
CA LYS A 120 -15.66 -3.30 -12.56
C LYS A 120 -16.93 -2.91 -13.31
N VAL A 121 -18.09 -3.04 -12.68
CA VAL A 121 -19.39 -2.68 -13.29
C VAL A 121 -19.42 -1.18 -13.60
N VAL A 122 -18.99 -0.33 -12.66
CA VAL A 122 -18.93 1.14 -12.88
C VAL A 122 -18.00 1.50 -14.03
N VAL A 123 -16.80 0.90 -14.10
CA VAL A 123 -15.87 1.12 -15.21
C VAL A 123 -16.47 0.68 -16.54
N GLN A 124 -17.17 -0.46 -16.56
CA GLN A 124 -17.82 -0.98 -17.76
C GLN A 124 -18.99 -0.11 -18.21
N GLU A 125 -19.83 0.37 -17.29
CA GLU A 125 -20.91 1.32 -17.59
C GLU A 125 -20.38 2.67 -18.08
N GLN A 126 -19.28 3.17 -17.50
CA GLN A 126 -18.61 4.37 -17.98
C GLN A 126 -18.03 4.21 -19.39
N ALA A 127 -17.46 3.04 -19.70
CA ALA A 127 -16.96 2.75 -21.04
C ALA A 127 -18.10 2.72 -22.08
N ILE A 128 -19.23 2.09 -21.75
CA ILE A 128 -20.42 2.05 -22.63
C ILE A 128 -21.01 3.46 -22.82
N ALA A 129 -21.09 4.26 -21.75
CA ALA A 129 -21.58 5.64 -21.83
C ALA A 129 -20.65 6.56 -22.63
N ALA A 130 -19.32 6.35 -22.56
CA ALA A 130 -18.34 7.07 -23.37
C ALA A 130 -18.45 6.71 -24.85
N GLU A 131 -18.68 5.44 -25.18
CA GLU A 131 -18.85 4.97 -26.56
C GLU A 131 -20.10 5.55 -27.23
N GLN A 132 -21.18 5.81 -26.46
CA GLN A 132 -22.44 6.38 -26.99
C GLN A 132 -22.39 7.89 -27.27
N ARG A 133 -21.48 8.65 -26.65
CA ARG A 133 -21.36 10.11 -26.85
C ARG A 133 -20.37 10.51 -27.93
N GLY A 134 -19.63 9.56 -28.50
CA GLY A 134 -18.47 9.85 -29.32
C GLY A 134 -17.32 10.47 -28.51
N PRO A 135 -16.11 10.56 -29.08
CA PRO A 135 -14.99 11.20 -28.42
C PRO A 135 -15.28 12.68 -28.20
N SER A 136 -15.00 13.21 -27.01
CA SER A 136 -15.23 14.63 -26.68
C SER A 136 -14.41 15.62 -27.51
N TRP A 137 -13.40 15.12 -28.22
CA TRP A 137 -12.52 15.90 -29.10
C TRP A 137 -12.99 15.89 -30.56
N GLU A 138 -13.97 15.07 -30.94
CA GLU A 138 -14.41 14.97 -32.32
C GLU A 138 -15.20 16.23 -32.71
N VAL A 139 -14.75 16.88 -33.79
CA VAL A 139 -15.38 18.09 -34.34
C VAL A 139 -16.07 17.74 -35.64
N MET A 140 -17.34 18.15 -35.74
CA MET A 140 -18.18 17.87 -36.91
C MET A 140 -17.78 18.76 -38.10
N GLU A 141 -18.04 18.28 -39.32
CA GLU A 141 -17.62 18.95 -40.57
C GLU A 141 -18.19 20.37 -40.71
N ASP A 142 -19.42 20.59 -40.25
CA ASP A 142 -20.13 21.87 -40.28
C ASP A 142 -19.54 22.92 -39.32
N GLU A 143 -18.76 22.49 -38.32
CA GLU A 143 -18.09 23.40 -37.38
C GLU A 143 -16.74 23.91 -37.92
N LEU A 144 -16.19 23.29 -38.98
CA LEU A 144 -14.88 23.63 -39.54
C LEU A 144 -14.96 24.34 -40.89
N GLU A 145 -15.10 25.66 -40.88
CA GLU A 145 -14.86 26.48 -42.08
C GLU A 145 -13.35 26.79 -42.23
N GLU A 146 -12.69 26.01 -43.08
CA GLU A 146 -11.31 26.23 -43.52
C GLU A 146 -11.23 27.44 -44.47
N THR A 147 -10.16 28.23 -44.34
CA THR A 147 -9.85 29.30 -45.30
C THR A 147 -8.93 28.78 -46.41
N GLU A 148 -8.78 29.55 -47.49
CA GLU A 148 -7.77 29.28 -48.54
C GLU A 148 -6.34 29.63 -48.10
N GLU A 149 -6.15 30.24 -46.92
CA GLU A 149 -4.83 30.60 -46.40
C GLU A 149 -4.06 29.37 -45.92
N GLU A 150 -2.98 29.05 -46.63
CA GLU A 150 -2.06 27.96 -46.31
C GLU A 150 -0.91 28.46 -45.43
N LEU A 151 -0.72 27.81 -44.29
CA LEU A 151 0.39 28.07 -43.36
C LEU A 151 1.62 27.23 -43.67
N GLY A 152 1.43 26.06 -44.26
CA GLY A 152 2.51 25.20 -44.72
C GLY A 152 2.02 23.86 -45.26
N CYS A 153 2.88 23.19 -46.01
CA CYS A 153 2.67 21.85 -46.53
C CYS A 153 3.87 20.97 -46.17
N GLY A 154 3.61 19.84 -45.51
CA GLY A 154 4.59 18.82 -45.19
C GLY A 154 4.33 17.53 -45.97
N GLY A 155 5.17 16.51 -45.77
CA GLY A 155 5.00 15.22 -46.44
C GLY A 155 3.68 14.51 -46.13
N TRP A 156 3.10 14.80 -44.96
CA TRP A 156 1.94 14.07 -44.41
C TRP A 156 0.63 14.85 -44.44
N ALA A 157 0.73 16.18 -44.52
CA ALA A 157 -0.39 17.06 -44.26
C ALA A 157 -0.20 18.46 -44.83
N LYS A 158 -1.32 19.12 -45.08
CA LYS A 158 -1.41 20.55 -45.38
C LYS A 158 -2.01 21.28 -44.18
N VAL A 159 -1.42 22.39 -43.77
CA VAL A 159 -1.90 23.20 -42.64
C VAL A 159 -2.53 24.48 -43.16
N LYS A 160 -3.78 24.74 -42.76
CA LYS A 160 -4.56 25.93 -43.14
C LYS A 160 -5.06 26.69 -41.91
N VAL A 161 -5.38 27.97 -42.07
CA VAL A 161 -6.15 28.73 -41.07
C VAL A 161 -7.63 28.34 -41.18
N ALA A 162 -8.30 28.13 -40.05
CA ALA A 162 -9.76 27.96 -39.98
C ALA A 162 -10.38 29.00 -39.04
N LYS A 163 -11.72 29.04 -38.97
CA LYS A 163 -12.51 29.95 -38.11
C LYS A 163 -11.91 30.11 -36.70
N LEU A 164 -12.00 31.33 -36.15
CA LEU A 164 -11.49 31.71 -34.81
C LEU A 164 -9.95 31.66 -34.64
N LYS A 165 -9.16 31.81 -35.72
CA LYS A 165 -7.69 31.70 -35.69
C LYS A 165 -7.24 30.37 -35.08
N VAL A 166 -7.74 29.27 -35.64
CA VAL A 166 -7.25 27.93 -35.34
C VAL A 166 -6.45 27.42 -36.53
N ALA A 167 -5.51 26.52 -36.29
CA ALA A 167 -4.77 25.83 -37.34
C ALA A 167 -5.36 24.44 -37.56
N ALA A 168 -5.75 24.15 -38.80
CA ALA A 168 -6.25 22.85 -39.24
C ALA A 168 -5.16 22.13 -40.06
N LYS A 169 -4.64 21.02 -39.52
CA LYS A 169 -3.68 20.14 -40.20
C LYS A 169 -4.45 19.02 -40.88
N CYS A 170 -4.71 19.18 -42.18
CA CYS A 170 -5.45 18.24 -43.02
C CYS A 170 -4.51 17.14 -43.52
N LEU A 171 -4.75 15.91 -43.10
CA LEU A 171 -3.94 14.75 -43.47
C LEU A 171 -4.20 14.34 -44.92
N HIS A 172 -3.17 13.90 -45.64
CA HIS A 172 -3.30 13.49 -47.04
C HIS A 172 -4.20 12.23 -47.19
N GLY A 173 -5.06 12.22 -48.22
CA GLY A 173 -6.16 11.26 -48.39
C GLY A 173 -5.80 9.78 -48.58
N GLN A 174 -4.52 9.41 -48.60
CA GLN A 174 -4.07 8.02 -48.67
C GLN A 174 -4.11 7.29 -47.30
N LEU A 175 -4.54 7.98 -46.24
CA LEU A 175 -4.56 7.47 -44.86
C LEU A 175 -5.92 6.88 -44.45
N ILE A 176 -6.87 6.72 -45.39
CA ILE A 176 -8.27 6.36 -45.11
C ILE A 176 -8.46 4.83 -45.16
N TYR A 177 -7.83 4.11 -44.23
CA TYR A 177 -8.17 2.72 -43.90
C TYR A 177 -8.68 2.64 -42.46
N ASP A 178 -9.57 1.70 -42.14
CA ASP A 178 -10.16 1.57 -40.80
C ASP A 178 -9.10 1.39 -39.70
N TYR A 179 -8.02 0.67 -40.01
CA TYR A 179 -6.86 0.54 -39.13
C TYR A 179 -6.23 1.89 -38.80
N HIS A 180 -6.04 2.77 -39.79
CA HIS A 180 -5.51 4.12 -39.56
C HIS A 180 -6.50 5.01 -38.82
N ARG A 181 -7.81 4.84 -39.00
CA ARG A 181 -8.81 5.55 -38.18
C ARG A 181 -8.72 5.19 -36.70
N GLN A 182 -8.53 3.90 -36.38
CA GLN A 182 -8.36 3.46 -34.99
C GLN A 182 -7.07 4.02 -34.37
N LEU A 183 -5.96 3.97 -35.12
CA LEU A 183 -4.71 4.56 -34.65
C LEU A 183 -4.83 6.08 -34.47
N PHE A 184 -5.47 6.77 -35.41
CA PHE A 184 -5.72 8.21 -35.30
C PHE A 184 -6.56 8.53 -34.05
N ARG A 185 -7.66 7.80 -33.80
CA ARG A 185 -8.48 7.97 -32.59
C ARG A 185 -7.66 7.83 -31.32
N ARG A 186 -6.89 6.75 -31.21
CA ARG A 186 -6.02 6.50 -30.05
C ARG A 186 -5.06 7.67 -29.78
N GLU A 187 -4.55 8.28 -30.82
CA GLU A 187 -3.57 9.37 -30.72
C GLU A 187 -4.24 10.69 -30.39
N MET A 188 -5.46 10.92 -30.89
CA MET A 188 -6.28 12.07 -30.48
C MET A 188 -6.72 11.95 -29.02
N ASP A 189 -7.00 10.74 -28.52
CA ASP A 189 -7.27 10.51 -27.09
C ASP A 189 -6.06 10.87 -26.21
N VAL A 190 -4.84 10.56 -26.68
CA VAL A 190 -3.61 10.98 -25.99
C VAL A 190 -3.46 12.50 -26.06
N ALA A 191 -3.61 13.11 -27.24
CA ALA A 191 -3.50 14.55 -27.42
C ALA A 191 -4.53 15.33 -26.56
N ALA A 192 -5.75 14.82 -26.44
CA ALA A 192 -6.82 15.41 -25.62
C ALA A 192 -6.51 15.43 -24.13
N ARG A 193 -5.64 14.53 -23.64
CA ARG A 193 -5.22 14.45 -22.23
C ARG A 193 -4.02 15.34 -21.90
N VAL A 194 -3.35 15.89 -22.90
CA VAL A 194 -2.13 16.69 -22.74
C VAL A 194 -2.47 18.17 -22.70
N SER A 195 -2.12 18.84 -21.61
CA SER A 195 -2.33 20.28 -21.44
C SER A 195 -1.16 20.92 -20.70
N HIS A 196 -0.41 21.76 -21.41
CA HIS A 196 0.76 22.46 -20.87
C HIS A 196 1.00 23.76 -21.65
N PRO A 197 1.42 24.87 -21.01
CA PRO A 197 1.61 26.16 -21.69
C PRO A 197 2.66 26.14 -22.82
N ASN A 198 3.66 25.27 -22.74
CA ASN A 198 4.70 25.10 -23.76
C ASN A 198 4.45 23.94 -24.74
N LEU A 199 3.25 23.37 -24.73
CA LEU A 199 2.79 22.40 -25.74
C LEU A 199 1.69 23.05 -26.58
N LEU A 200 1.73 22.83 -27.90
CA LEU A 200 0.73 23.35 -28.83
C LEU A 200 -0.65 22.78 -28.52
N ARG A 201 -1.56 23.60 -28.02
CA ARG A 201 -2.87 23.16 -27.54
C ARG A 201 -3.69 22.51 -28.66
N PHE A 202 -3.97 21.23 -28.47
CA PHE A 202 -4.97 20.48 -29.23
C PHE A 202 -6.38 20.98 -28.90
N LEU A 203 -7.19 21.20 -29.93
CA LEU A 203 -8.57 21.70 -29.81
C LEU A 203 -9.60 20.64 -30.16
N GLY A 204 -9.24 19.69 -31.01
CA GLY A 204 -10.13 18.67 -31.50
C GLY A 204 -9.63 18.07 -32.82
N ALA A 205 -10.36 17.13 -33.37
CA ALA A 205 -10.03 16.53 -34.65
C ALA A 205 -11.29 16.14 -35.43
N ARG A 206 -11.18 16.18 -36.76
CA ARG A 206 -12.23 15.74 -37.68
C ARG A 206 -11.86 14.36 -38.23
N LEU A 207 -12.83 13.43 -38.23
CA LEU A 207 -12.66 12.08 -38.79
C LEU A 207 -13.39 11.90 -40.13
N GLU A 208 -14.57 12.48 -40.28
CA GLU A 208 -15.41 12.40 -41.50
C GLU A 208 -15.07 13.53 -42.48
N GLY A 209 -15.33 13.34 -43.78
CA GLY A 209 -15.00 14.36 -44.81
C GLY A 209 -13.49 14.58 -45.06
N GLY A 210 -12.62 13.91 -44.30
CA GLY A 210 -11.16 14.00 -44.40
C GLY A 210 -10.54 14.30 -43.03
N MET A 211 -9.54 13.49 -42.64
CA MET A 211 -8.95 13.59 -41.31
C MET A 211 -8.19 14.90 -41.15
N ALA A 212 -8.52 15.66 -40.10
CA ALA A 212 -7.84 16.90 -39.77
C ALA A 212 -7.63 17.03 -38.26
N ILE A 213 -6.49 17.61 -37.86
CA ILE A 213 -6.17 17.91 -36.46
C ILE A 213 -6.30 19.41 -36.26
N LEU A 214 -7.05 19.83 -35.24
CA LEU A 214 -7.28 21.23 -34.90
C LEU A 214 -6.44 21.63 -33.71
N THR A 215 -5.74 22.73 -33.84
CA THR A 215 -4.84 23.27 -32.82
C THR A 215 -4.99 24.78 -32.71
N GLU A 216 -4.49 25.36 -31.61
CA GLU A 216 -4.31 26.80 -31.55
C GLU A 216 -3.39 27.29 -32.67
N PHE A 217 -3.66 28.48 -33.21
CA PHE A 217 -2.83 29.07 -34.23
C PHE A 217 -1.54 29.67 -33.65
N MET A 218 -0.40 29.31 -34.23
CA MET A 218 0.89 29.95 -34.00
C MET A 218 1.40 30.56 -35.32
N PRO A 219 1.86 31.82 -35.32
CA PRO A 219 2.14 32.56 -36.55
C PRO A 219 3.40 32.12 -37.29
N THR A 220 4.33 31.41 -36.64
CA THR A 220 5.56 30.95 -37.28
C THR A 220 6.16 29.74 -36.58
N SER A 221 7.17 29.12 -37.19
CA SER A 221 7.98 28.06 -36.60
C SER A 221 9.41 28.52 -36.38
N LEU A 222 10.13 27.84 -35.50
CA LEU A 222 11.56 28.07 -35.28
C LEU A 222 12.37 27.85 -36.56
N ARG A 223 11.98 26.87 -37.40
CA ARG A 223 12.58 26.66 -38.73
C ARG A 223 12.45 27.91 -39.60
N ALA A 224 11.25 28.49 -39.65
CA ALA A 224 11.01 29.70 -40.44
C ALA A 224 11.83 30.89 -39.89
N LEU A 225 11.95 31.01 -38.56
CA LEU A 225 12.78 32.04 -37.92
C LEU A 225 14.27 31.89 -38.28
N VAL A 226 14.83 30.68 -38.14
CA VAL A 226 16.23 30.39 -38.45
C VAL A 226 16.52 30.58 -39.95
N ASN A 227 15.64 30.12 -40.83
CA ASN A 227 15.81 30.26 -42.27
C ASN A 227 15.77 31.72 -42.76
N ARG A 228 15.11 32.63 -42.03
CA ARG A 228 15.12 34.07 -42.32
C ARG A 228 16.41 34.77 -41.89
N ARG A 229 17.23 34.11 -41.06
CA ARG A 229 18.48 34.65 -40.50
C ARG A 229 19.66 33.69 -40.74
N PRO A 230 19.90 33.23 -41.99
CA PRO A 230 20.90 32.21 -42.25
C PRO A 230 22.28 32.70 -41.79
N ARG A 231 22.94 31.91 -40.94
CA ARG A 231 24.27 32.20 -40.35
C ARG A 231 24.33 33.48 -39.50
N GLN A 232 23.18 34.07 -39.18
CA GLN A 232 23.09 35.18 -38.24
C GLN A 232 22.56 34.62 -36.92
N ARG A 233 23.48 34.41 -35.97
CA ARG A 233 23.19 33.85 -34.64
C ARG A 233 21.99 34.55 -34.00
N LEU A 234 21.07 33.77 -33.43
CA LEU A 234 20.05 34.35 -32.56
C LEU A 234 20.73 34.93 -31.30
N PRO A 235 20.21 36.04 -30.75
CA PRO A 235 20.61 36.49 -29.43
C PRO A 235 20.51 35.35 -28.41
N LEU A 236 21.51 35.20 -27.54
CA LEU A 236 21.55 34.10 -26.57
C LEU A 236 20.30 34.08 -25.70
N GLU A 237 19.78 35.24 -25.31
CA GLU A 237 18.52 35.40 -24.58
C GLU A 237 17.33 34.72 -25.29
N HIS A 238 17.21 34.85 -26.62
CA HIS A 238 16.17 34.19 -27.40
C HIS A 238 16.39 32.67 -27.47
N VAL A 239 17.65 32.25 -27.64
CA VAL A 239 18.00 30.82 -27.62
C VAL A 239 17.62 30.20 -26.28
N LEU A 240 17.98 30.83 -25.16
CA LEU A 240 17.67 30.35 -23.82
C LEU A 240 16.16 30.37 -23.54
N SER A 241 15.44 31.44 -23.91
CA SER A 241 13.99 31.53 -23.74
C SER A 241 13.27 30.39 -24.45
N ILE A 242 13.56 30.16 -25.74
CA ILE A 242 12.96 29.09 -26.53
C ILE A 242 13.37 27.72 -25.96
N ALA A 243 14.64 27.54 -25.62
CA ALA A 243 15.16 26.29 -25.07
C ALA A 243 14.50 25.91 -23.75
N ILE A 244 14.25 26.87 -22.85
CA ILE A 244 13.57 26.65 -21.57
C ILE A 244 12.13 26.19 -21.80
N ASP A 245 11.41 26.85 -22.70
CA ASP A 245 10.04 26.47 -23.06
C ASP A 245 9.99 25.04 -23.62
N VAL A 246 10.89 24.69 -24.54
CA VAL A 246 11.00 23.32 -25.08
C VAL A 246 11.36 22.31 -23.98
N ALA A 247 12.32 22.63 -23.10
CA ALA A 247 12.73 21.74 -22.00
C ALA A 247 11.57 21.49 -21.02
N ARG A 248 10.75 22.50 -20.72
CA ARG A 248 9.54 22.35 -19.89
C ARG A 248 8.50 21.48 -20.56
N ALA A 249 8.28 21.65 -21.86
CA ALA A 249 7.38 20.81 -22.65
C ALA A 249 7.81 19.33 -22.61
N LEU A 250 9.10 19.05 -22.85
CA LEU A 250 9.65 17.70 -22.75
C LEU A 250 9.54 17.14 -21.34
N ASN A 251 9.84 17.95 -20.31
CA ASN A 251 9.73 17.52 -18.92
C ASN A 251 8.29 17.11 -18.57
N TYR A 252 7.31 17.86 -19.05
CA TYR A 252 5.90 17.50 -18.88
C TYR A 252 5.59 16.14 -19.54
N LEU A 253 5.95 15.96 -20.82
CA LEU A 253 5.69 14.72 -21.57
C LEU A 253 6.39 13.51 -20.94
N HIS A 254 7.64 13.67 -20.50
CA HIS A 254 8.47 12.61 -19.91
C HIS A 254 8.02 12.18 -18.51
N ASN A 255 7.18 12.96 -17.85
CA ASN A 255 6.61 12.64 -16.52
C ASN A 255 5.12 12.25 -16.59
N MET A 256 4.55 12.06 -17.79
CA MET A 256 3.19 11.56 -17.95
C MET A 256 3.03 10.14 -17.38
N SER A 257 1.82 9.83 -16.91
CA SER A 257 1.45 8.54 -16.29
C SER A 257 0.27 7.89 -17.02
N PRO A 258 0.22 6.55 -17.19
CA PRO A 258 1.11 5.54 -16.60
C PRO A 258 2.50 5.43 -17.26
N ASP A 259 2.64 5.84 -18.51
CA ASP A 259 3.88 5.77 -19.27
C ASP A 259 4.32 7.16 -19.77
N PRO A 260 5.63 7.42 -19.83
CA PRO A 260 6.15 8.67 -20.38
C PRO A 260 5.85 8.78 -21.88
N ILE A 261 5.49 9.98 -22.32
CA ILE A 261 5.33 10.28 -23.75
C ILE A 261 6.69 10.72 -24.31
N ILE A 262 7.21 9.98 -25.28
CA ILE A 262 8.43 10.35 -26.03
C ILE A 262 8.00 11.08 -27.31
N HIS A 263 8.55 12.26 -27.56
CA HIS A 263 8.18 13.09 -28.71
C HIS A 263 8.61 12.47 -30.05
N ARG A 264 9.85 11.96 -30.14
CA ARG A 264 10.46 11.26 -31.30
C ARG A 264 10.74 12.09 -32.54
N ASP A 265 10.00 13.17 -32.79
CA ASP A 265 10.27 14.11 -33.91
C ASP A 265 10.50 15.55 -33.43
N LEU A 266 11.30 15.74 -32.38
CA LEU A 266 11.64 17.08 -31.94
C LEU A 266 12.59 17.73 -32.96
N SER A 267 12.14 18.79 -33.62
CA SER A 267 12.90 19.54 -34.62
C SER A 267 12.48 21.01 -34.64
N SER A 268 13.23 21.88 -35.33
CA SER A 268 12.85 23.29 -35.46
C SER A 268 11.55 23.50 -36.25
N ALA A 269 11.10 22.52 -37.05
CA ALA A 269 9.79 22.59 -37.70
C ALA A 269 8.63 22.39 -36.72
N ASN A 270 8.86 21.63 -35.64
CA ASN A 270 7.87 21.27 -34.63
C ASN A 270 7.99 22.11 -33.34
N VAL A 271 8.71 23.23 -33.41
CA VAL A 271 8.72 24.26 -32.37
C VAL A 271 8.08 25.50 -32.96
N LEU A 272 6.87 25.80 -32.54
CA LEU A 272 6.09 26.93 -33.01
C LEU A 272 6.28 28.13 -32.11
N LEU A 273 6.32 29.32 -32.71
CA LEU A 273 6.72 30.56 -32.05
C LEU A 273 5.65 31.63 -32.19
N GLN A 274 5.42 32.36 -31.10
CA GLN A 274 4.62 33.58 -31.07
C GLN A 274 5.44 34.71 -30.44
N PRO A 275 5.40 35.94 -30.98
CA PRO A 275 6.03 37.09 -30.34
C PRO A 275 5.47 37.31 -28.94
N SER A 276 6.35 37.48 -27.97
CA SER A 276 5.99 37.80 -26.58
C SER A 276 5.98 39.33 -26.37
N PRO A 277 5.12 39.88 -25.49
CA PRO A 277 5.06 41.32 -25.23
C PRO A 277 6.37 41.93 -24.69
N ASP A 278 7.23 41.12 -24.09
CA ASP A 278 8.55 41.50 -23.56
C ASP A 278 9.66 41.56 -24.64
N GLY A 279 9.31 41.33 -25.91
CA GLY A 279 10.25 41.34 -27.04
C GLY A 279 10.90 39.99 -27.35
N GLY A 280 10.59 38.94 -26.58
CA GLY A 280 11.06 37.57 -26.81
C GLY A 280 10.12 36.71 -27.65
N TRP A 281 10.26 35.40 -27.50
CA TRP A 281 9.42 34.39 -28.15
C TRP A 281 8.79 33.49 -27.10
N LEU A 282 7.49 33.26 -27.23
CA LEU A 282 6.80 32.16 -26.57
C LEU A 282 6.88 30.94 -27.49
N ALA A 283 7.49 29.87 -27.01
CA ALA A 283 7.65 28.64 -27.78
C ALA A 283 6.71 27.54 -27.30
N LYS A 284 6.12 26.84 -28.27
CA LYS A 284 5.28 25.66 -28.06
C LYS A 284 5.75 24.51 -28.94
N VAL A 285 5.95 23.34 -28.33
CA VAL A 285 6.28 22.12 -29.06
C VAL A 285 4.99 21.54 -29.65
N SER A 286 4.99 21.23 -30.94
CA SER A 286 3.86 20.67 -31.69
C SER A 286 4.10 19.23 -32.11
N ASP A 287 3.08 18.56 -32.65
CA ASP A 287 3.17 17.18 -33.17
C ASP A 287 3.55 16.10 -32.14
N TYR A 288 3.55 16.46 -30.85
CA TYR A 288 3.59 15.51 -29.74
C TYR A 288 2.36 14.58 -29.81
N GLY A 289 2.57 13.27 -29.70
CA GLY A 289 1.49 12.29 -29.82
C GLY A 289 1.07 11.93 -31.25
N THR A 290 1.70 12.46 -32.31
CA THR A 290 1.48 11.95 -33.69
C THR A 290 2.59 11.04 -34.18
N ALA A 291 3.71 10.96 -33.45
CA ALA A 291 4.89 10.22 -33.89
C ALA A 291 4.67 8.69 -33.95
N ASN A 292 3.83 8.14 -33.06
CA ASN A 292 3.48 6.72 -33.09
C ASN A 292 2.57 6.42 -34.30
N PHE A 293 1.53 7.22 -34.53
CA PHE A 293 0.71 7.19 -35.75
C PHE A 293 1.56 7.22 -37.01
N GLN A 294 2.44 8.22 -37.12
CA GLN A 294 3.34 8.41 -38.27
C GLN A 294 4.30 7.23 -38.44
N SER A 295 4.84 6.68 -37.34
CA SER A 295 5.73 5.50 -37.40
C SER A 295 5.03 4.23 -37.88
N GLN A 296 3.75 4.04 -37.52
CA GLN A 296 2.98 2.83 -37.82
C GLN A 296 2.41 2.82 -39.24
N LEU A 297 2.45 3.95 -39.95
CA LEU A 297 2.17 4.08 -41.38
C LEU A 297 3.30 3.52 -42.28
N GLN A 298 4.14 2.62 -41.75
CA GLN A 298 5.19 1.86 -42.45
C GLN A 298 6.08 2.70 -43.36
N THR A 299 6.58 3.79 -42.83
CA THR A 299 7.57 4.64 -43.49
C THR A 299 8.79 4.70 -42.59
N VAL A 300 9.91 4.25 -43.14
CA VAL A 300 11.20 4.25 -42.46
C VAL A 300 11.51 5.70 -42.05
N ASN A 301 11.56 5.94 -40.75
CA ASN A 301 11.96 7.21 -40.11
C ASN A 301 10.89 8.35 -40.16
N PRO A 302 9.99 8.45 -39.16
CA PRO A 302 8.99 9.52 -39.10
C PRO A 302 9.56 10.87 -38.65
N GLY A 303 10.82 10.92 -38.20
CA GLY A 303 11.48 12.15 -37.76
C GLY A 303 12.34 12.81 -38.82
N SER A 304 12.60 14.12 -38.70
CA SER A 304 13.65 14.76 -39.51
C SER A 304 15.00 14.13 -39.16
N PRO A 305 15.64 13.35 -40.08
CA PRO A 305 16.73 12.42 -39.75
C PRO A 305 17.96 13.10 -39.14
N VAL A 306 18.05 14.42 -39.31
CA VAL A 306 19.14 15.25 -38.78
C VAL A 306 19.10 15.41 -37.25
N TYR A 307 17.92 15.36 -36.63
CA TYR A 307 17.74 15.51 -35.17
C TYR A 307 17.72 14.16 -34.45
N THR A 308 17.59 13.07 -35.20
CA THR A 308 17.35 11.74 -34.67
C THR A 308 18.55 11.20 -33.88
N ALA A 309 18.27 10.65 -32.69
CA ALA A 309 19.27 10.00 -31.85
C ALA A 309 19.81 8.71 -32.50
N PRO A 310 21.09 8.34 -32.30
CA PRO A 310 21.67 7.15 -32.93
C PRO A 310 20.89 5.86 -32.65
N GLU A 311 20.35 5.73 -31.44
CA GLU A 311 19.60 4.54 -30.99
C GLU A 311 18.15 4.46 -31.48
N SER A 312 17.64 5.46 -32.22
CA SER A 312 16.22 5.55 -32.59
C SER A 312 15.69 4.34 -33.38
N HIS A 313 16.58 3.68 -34.13
CA HIS A 313 16.26 2.56 -35.01
C HIS A 313 16.00 1.26 -34.26
N ASP A 314 16.39 1.18 -32.99
CA ASP A 314 16.17 0.00 -32.14
C ASP A 314 15.03 0.28 -31.15
N PRO A 315 13.84 -0.33 -31.34
CA PRO A 315 12.69 -0.17 -30.44
C PRO A 315 12.99 -0.50 -28.98
N ALA A 316 13.90 -1.46 -28.71
CA ALA A 316 14.26 -1.83 -27.35
C ALA A 316 15.11 -0.77 -26.65
N LEU A 317 15.68 0.17 -27.41
CA LEU A 317 16.54 1.24 -26.91
C LEU A 317 15.85 2.61 -26.84
N GLN A 318 14.58 2.70 -27.25
CA GLN A 318 13.85 3.96 -27.25
C GLN A 318 13.50 4.39 -25.83
N THR A 319 13.98 5.56 -25.44
CA THR A 319 13.73 6.18 -24.12
C THR A 319 13.53 7.69 -24.27
N PRO A 320 13.03 8.40 -23.23
CA PRO A 320 12.97 9.86 -23.24
C PRO A 320 14.31 10.57 -23.55
N LYS A 321 15.46 9.87 -23.38
CA LYS A 321 16.79 10.38 -23.71
C LYS A 321 16.99 10.63 -25.21
N MET A 322 16.16 10.06 -26.09
CA MET A 322 16.18 10.39 -27.51
C MET A 322 15.80 11.85 -27.76
N ASP A 323 14.75 12.34 -27.10
CA ASP A 323 14.32 13.74 -27.24
C ASP A 323 15.39 14.71 -26.71
N ILE A 324 16.17 14.29 -25.70
CA ILE A 324 17.28 15.07 -25.16
C ILE A 324 18.41 15.21 -26.19
N TYR A 325 18.66 14.18 -26.99
CA TYR A 325 19.61 14.28 -28.11
C TYR A 325 19.09 15.24 -29.18
N SER A 326 17.82 15.09 -29.60
CA SER A 326 17.18 15.99 -30.55
C SER A 326 17.21 17.45 -30.08
N PHE A 327 17.01 17.66 -28.77
CA PHE A 327 17.14 18.97 -28.13
C PHE A 327 18.57 19.54 -28.24
N GLY A 328 19.60 18.70 -28.07
CA GLY A 328 20.99 19.10 -28.29
C GLY A 328 21.25 19.57 -29.73
N VAL A 329 20.71 18.85 -30.73
CA VAL A 329 20.81 19.25 -32.14
C VAL A 329 20.06 20.56 -32.40
N LEU A 330 18.88 20.73 -31.78
CA LEU A 330 18.09 21.96 -31.86
C LEU A 330 18.86 23.17 -31.31
N LEU A 331 19.56 23.04 -30.19
CA LEU A 331 20.40 24.12 -29.63
C LEU A 331 21.52 24.55 -30.60
N VAL A 332 22.15 23.59 -31.29
CA VAL A 332 23.17 23.90 -32.32
C VAL A 332 22.54 24.77 -33.40
N GLU A 333 21.43 24.32 -33.99
CA GLU A 333 20.75 25.07 -35.05
C GLU A 333 20.29 26.46 -34.61
N MET A 334 19.68 26.58 -33.42
CA MET A 334 19.20 27.87 -32.91
C MET A 334 20.34 28.86 -32.71
N TYR A 335 21.47 28.39 -32.20
CA TYR A 335 22.59 29.25 -31.90
C TYR A 335 23.36 29.65 -33.17
N THR A 336 23.59 28.73 -34.10
CA THR A 336 24.35 29.01 -35.33
C THR A 336 23.51 29.56 -36.47
N CYS A 337 22.18 29.40 -36.40
CA CYS A 337 21.25 29.62 -37.50
C CYS A 337 21.69 28.95 -38.81
N ASP A 338 22.21 27.73 -38.72
CA ASP A 338 22.66 26.93 -39.86
C ASP A 338 22.11 25.51 -39.73
N PHE A 339 21.93 24.85 -40.87
CA PHE A 339 21.37 23.51 -40.93
C PHE A 339 22.31 22.50 -40.26
N PRO A 340 21.88 21.80 -39.19
CA PRO A 340 22.77 21.03 -38.33
C PRO A 340 23.05 19.62 -38.86
N ALA A 341 23.39 19.52 -40.16
CA ALA A 341 23.73 18.26 -40.82
C ALA A 341 24.78 17.47 -40.00
N PRO A 342 24.65 16.13 -39.86
CA PRO A 342 25.56 15.34 -39.02
C PRO A 342 27.05 15.58 -39.33
N GLU A 343 27.39 15.75 -40.61
CA GLU A 343 28.76 15.93 -41.10
C GLU A 343 29.32 17.32 -40.76
N ARG A 344 28.45 18.32 -40.60
CA ARG A 344 28.80 19.71 -40.28
C ARG A 344 28.68 20.01 -38.79
N ARG A 345 28.09 19.12 -37.99
CA ARG A 345 27.76 19.41 -36.59
C ARG A 345 28.98 19.73 -35.75
N ALA A 346 30.11 19.05 -35.97
CA ALA A 346 31.35 19.33 -35.26
C ALA A 346 31.86 20.76 -35.54
N GLU A 347 31.92 21.16 -36.83
CA GLU A 347 32.28 22.51 -37.26
C GLU A 347 31.35 23.57 -36.65
N LEU A 348 30.04 23.33 -36.68
CA LEU A 348 29.05 24.25 -36.09
C LEU A 348 29.24 24.39 -34.58
N MET A 349 29.52 23.30 -33.87
CA MET A 349 29.78 23.32 -32.43
C MET A 349 31.07 24.07 -32.07
N GLU A 350 32.11 24.01 -32.91
CA GLU A 350 33.34 24.79 -32.73
C GLU A 350 33.09 26.30 -32.86
N SER A 351 32.07 26.71 -33.61
CA SER A 351 31.69 28.12 -33.73
C SER A 351 30.97 28.67 -32.49
N ILE A 352 30.50 27.83 -31.56
CA ILE A 352 29.75 28.25 -30.39
C ILE A 352 30.70 28.85 -29.34
N ASP A 353 30.64 30.18 -29.17
CA ASP A 353 31.54 30.91 -28.26
C ASP A 353 31.04 30.98 -26.79
N HIS A 354 29.85 30.44 -26.49
CA HIS A 354 29.30 30.43 -25.13
C HIS A 354 29.61 29.09 -24.42
N PRO A 355 30.59 29.04 -23.48
CA PRO A 355 31.13 27.77 -22.98
C PRO A 355 30.12 26.91 -22.23
N ARG A 356 29.22 27.54 -21.46
CA ARG A 356 28.18 26.81 -20.72
C ARG A 356 27.16 26.15 -21.66
N LEU A 357 26.79 26.84 -22.74
CA LEU A 357 25.86 26.33 -23.75
C LEU A 357 26.52 25.18 -24.53
N LEU A 358 27.76 25.36 -24.97
CA LEU A 358 28.52 24.31 -25.64
C LEU A 358 28.67 23.05 -24.76
N ASN A 359 28.92 23.23 -23.46
CA ASN A 359 28.98 22.11 -22.52
C ASN A 359 27.63 21.38 -22.39
N LEU A 360 26.52 22.10 -22.33
CA LEU A 360 25.18 21.50 -22.31
C LEU A 360 24.90 20.72 -23.60
N ILE A 361 25.22 21.30 -24.76
CA ILE A 361 25.07 20.62 -26.07
C ILE A 361 25.86 19.32 -26.09
N ARG A 362 27.12 19.33 -25.61
CA ARG A 362 27.95 18.11 -25.52
C ARG A 362 27.35 17.04 -24.61
N GLN A 363 26.70 17.43 -23.52
CA GLN A 363 26.00 16.49 -22.64
C GLN A 363 24.76 15.89 -23.33
N CYS A 364 23.97 16.71 -24.03
CA CYS A 364 22.81 16.25 -24.79
C CYS A 364 23.19 15.29 -25.93
N LEU A 365 24.30 15.55 -26.62
CA LEU A 365 24.79 14.75 -27.75
C LEU A 365 25.70 13.58 -27.32
N ASN A 366 25.68 13.18 -26.05
CA ASN A 366 26.49 12.06 -25.58
C ASN A 366 26.06 10.75 -26.28
N VAL A 367 27.06 9.99 -26.74
CA VAL A 367 26.86 8.67 -27.36
C VAL A 367 26.21 7.71 -26.36
N ASP A 368 26.65 7.76 -25.10
CA ASP A 368 26.02 7.05 -24.00
C ASP A 368 24.75 7.82 -23.57
N ARG A 369 23.60 7.27 -23.93
CA ARG A 369 22.28 7.89 -23.69
C ARG A 369 21.99 8.12 -22.21
N ASP A 370 22.53 7.28 -21.33
CA ASP A 370 22.25 7.35 -19.90
C ASP A 370 23.03 8.49 -19.23
N ARG A 371 24.10 8.98 -19.89
CA ARG A 371 24.84 10.18 -19.49
C ARG A 371 24.21 11.49 -19.94
N ARG A 372 23.23 11.46 -20.84
CA ARG A 372 22.49 12.67 -21.24
C ARG A 372 21.66 13.16 -20.04
N PRO A 373 21.45 14.48 -19.86
CA PRO A 373 20.61 15.00 -18.77
C PRO A 373 19.14 14.56 -18.91
N THR A 374 18.35 14.70 -17.86
CA THR A 374 16.88 14.63 -17.95
C THR A 374 16.30 15.98 -18.39
N ALA A 375 15.06 16.01 -18.86
CA ALA A 375 14.40 17.27 -19.22
C ALA A 375 14.28 18.24 -18.02
N ALA A 376 14.07 17.71 -16.80
CA ALA A 376 14.14 18.51 -15.58
C ALA A 376 15.52 19.17 -15.39
N GLN A 377 16.60 18.40 -15.54
CA GLN A 377 17.96 18.94 -15.45
C GLN A 377 18.25 19.96 -16.55
N LEU A 378 17.68 19.81 -17.75
CA LEU A 378 17.80 20.82 -18.81
C LEU A 378 17.21 22.17 -18.35
N VAL A 379 16.02 22.16 -17.74
CA VAL A 379 15.38 23.38 -17.22
C VAL A 379 16.30 24.09 -16.22
N ASP A 380 16.85 23.35 -15.26
CA ASP A 380 17.76 23.91 -14.24
C ASP A 380 19.05 24.47 -14.86
N LEU A 381 19.67 23.71 -15.78
CA LEU A 381 20.91 24.11 -16.44
C LEU A 381 20.73 25.35 -17.31
N LEU A 382 19.59 25.49 -17.99
CA LEU A 382 19.28 26.65 -18.84
C LEU A 382 18.97 27.89 -18.00
N HIS A 383 18.23 27.75 -16.90
CA HIS A 383 17.98 28.86 -15.98
C HIS A 383 19.28 29.39 -15.35
N ALA A 384 20.25 28.51 -15.07
CA ALA A 384 21.57 28.93 -14.58
C ALA A 384 22.44 29.67 -15.62
N MET A 385 21.97 29.81 -16.87
CA MET A 385 22.63 30.57 -17.94
C MET A 385 21.94 31.90 -18.28
N GLN A 386 20.73 32.14 -17.75
CA GLN A 386 20.10 33.47 -17.77
C GLN A 386 20.77 34.37 -16.73
#